data_AF-A0A924J784-F1
#
_entry.id   AF-A0A924J784-F1
#
_cell.length_a   1.000
_cell.length_b   1.000
_cell.length_c   1.000
_cell.angle_alpha   90.00
_cell.angle_beta   90.00
_cell.angle_gamma   90.00
#
_symmetry.space_group_name_H-M   'P 1'
#
loop_
_entity.id
_entity.type
_entity.pdbx_description
1 polymer ?
#
loop_
_entity_poly.entity_id
_entity_poly.type
_entity_poly.pdbx_seq_one_letter_code
_entity_poly.pdbx_strand_id
1 'polypeptide(L)'
;KVNSKIDERKNLRKSTIAACKYIKELYGIFDSWTLAAAAYNVGDNHMRKQIDRQNQDNYFKMRLNSETGGYVYKLISMKEIVEDPERYGFDLPKSLLAYHKPFSTTNVE
;
A
#
# COMPACT_ATOMS: atom_id res chain seq x y z
N LYS A 1 2.60 19.78 -2.85
CA LYS A 1 1.74 20.98 -2.99
C LYS A 1 0.39 20.56 -3.53
N VAL A 2 -0.68 20.86 -2.80
CA VAL A 2 -2.06 20.65 -3.24
C VAL A 2 -2.73 22.03 -3.23
N ASN A 3 -3.23 22.45 -4.38
CA ASN A 3 -4.08 23.64 -4.51
C ASN A 3 -5.18 23.36 -5.55
N SER A 4 -6.07 24.33 -5.78
CA SER A 4 -7.21 24.18 -6.69
C SER A 4 -6.84 23.85 -8.15
N LYS A 5 -5.58 24.05 -8.56
CA LYS A 5 -5.09 23.80 -9.93
C LYS A 5 -4.07 22.66 -10.02
N ILE A 6 -3.36 22.35 -8.94
CA ILE A 6 -2.23 21.41 -8.91
C ILE A 6 -2.37 20.50 -7.70
N ASP A 7 -2.55 19.21 -7.97
CA ASP A 7 -2.45 18.16 -6.97
C ASP A 7 -1.26 17.25 -7.30
N GLU A 8 -0.12 17.51 -6.63
CA GLU A 8 1.10 16.74 -6.85
C GLU A 8 0.97 15.26 -6.44
N ARG A 9 -0.08 14.86 -5.72
CA ARG A 9 -0.35 13.43 -5.43
C ARG A 9 -0.68 12.64 -6.69
N LYS A 10 -1.19 13.32 -7.73
CA LYS A 10 -1.46 12.72 -9.05
C LYS A 10 -0.17 12.55 -9.88
N ASN A 11 0.95 13.15 -9.47
CA ASN A 11 2.22 12.93 -10.14
C ASN A 11 2.83 11.61 -9.68
N LEU A 12 2.76 10.60 -10.55
CA LEU A 12 3.20 9.23 -10.27
C LEU A 12 4.62 9.15 -9.68
N ARG A 13 5.57 9.91 -10.23
CA ARG A 13 6.97 9.89 -9.75
C ARG A 13 7.11 10.50 -8.37
N LYS A 14 6.52 11.69 -8.15
CA LYS A 14 6.60 12.39 -6.85
C LYS A 14 5.88 11.61 -5.76
N SER A 15 4.69 11.06 -6.06
CA SER A 15 3.92 10.27 -5.10
C SER A 15 4.64 8.96 -4.74
N THR A 16 5.24 8.28 -5.72
CA THR A 16 6.03 7.06 -5.48
C THR A 16 7.23 7.34 -4.58
N ILE A 17 7.99 8.41 -4.84
CA ILE A 17 9.14 8.78 -3.99
C ILE A 17 8.69 9.09 -2.56
N ALA A 18 7.59 9.83 -2.40
CA ALA A 18 7.05 10.14 -1.07
C ALA A 18 6.59 8.88 -0.33
N ALA A 19 5.89 7.97 -1.01
CA ALA A 19 5.45 6.69 -0.45
C ALA A 19 6.64 5.83 0.01
N CYS A 20 7.69 5.69 -0.82
CA CYS A 20 8.88 4.93 -0.46
C CYS A 20 9.61 5.51 0.76
N LYS A 21 9.69 6.84 0.88
CA LYS A 21 10.27 7.50 2.06
C LYS A 21 9.46 7.18 3.32
N TYR A 22 8.14 7.31 3.22
CA TYR A 22 7.26 7.08 4.37
C TYR A 22 7.27 5.60 4.82
N ILE A 23 7.24 4.65 3.89
CA ILE A 23 7.35 3.22 4.25
C ILE A 23 8.67 2.90 4.95
N LYS A 24 9.79 3.53 4.54
CA LYS A 24 11.09 3.37 5.21
C LYS A 24 11.09 3.98 6.63
N GLU A 25 10.44 5.11 6.82
CA GLU A 25 10.25 5.71 8.14
C GLU A 25 9.44 4.79 9.05
N LEU A 26 8.33 4.23 8.56
CA LEU A 26 7.52 3.25 9.28
C LEU A 26 8.32 1.99 9.63
N TYR A 27 9.18 1.52 8.74
CA TYR A 27 10.09 0.42 9.06
C TYR A 27 11.04 0.79 10.20
N GLY A 28 11.63 1.99 10.18
CA GLY A 28 12.48 2.47 11.28
C GLY A 28 11.75 2.61 12.63
N ILE A 29 10.41 2.76 12.60
CA ILE A 29 9.56 2.82 13.79
C ILE A 29 9.24 1.43 14.36
N PHE A 30 8.88 0.48 13.49
CA PHE A 30 8.31 -0.80 13.90
C PHE A 30 9.26 -2.00 13.76
N ASP A 31 10.39 -1.82 13.07
CA ASP A 31 11.38 -2.86 12.71
C ASP A 31 10.74 -4.15 12.15
N SER A 32 9.66 -3.97 11.38
CA SER A 32 8.86 -5.07 10.84
C SER A 32 8.16 -4.61 9.58
N TRP A 33 8.42 -5.27 8.45
CA TRP A 33 7.78 -4.95 7.18
C TRP A 33 6.26 -5.16 7.22
N THR A 34 5.78 -6.16 7.95
CA THR A 34 4.35 -6.42 8.10
C THR A 34 3.65 -5.34 8.92
N LEU A 35 4.28 -4.87 10.00
CA LEU A 35 3.75 -3.74 10.78
C LEU A 35 3.87 -2.42 10.01
N ALA A 36 4.96 -2.19 9.28
CA ALA A 36 5.13 -1.01 8.44
C ALA A 36 4.07 -0.94 7.34
N ALA A 37 3.77 -2.06 6.68
CA ALA A 37 2.70 -2.14 5.69
C ALA A 37 1.31 -1.89 6.32
N ALA A 38 1.02 -2.48 7.48
CA ALA A 38 -0.23 -2.22 8.19
C ALA A 38 -0.36 -0.74 8.60
N ALA A 39 0.70 -0.16 9.18
CA ALA A 39 0.76 1.24 9.59
C ALA A 39 0.68 2.22 8.42
N TYR A 40 1.14 1.84 7.22
CA TYR A 40 0.94 2.66 6.01
C TYR A 40 -0.55 2.82 5.68
N ASN A 41 -1.37 1.80 5.96
CA ASN A 41 -2.81 1.84 5.76
C ASN A 41 -3.53 2.63 6.87
N VAL A 42 -3.24 2.37 8.15
CA VAL A 42 -4.02 2.93 9.27
C VAL A 42 -3.37 4.11 9.99
N GLY A 43 -2.12 4.43 9.67
CA GLY A 43 -1.29 5.37 10.41
C GLY A 43 -0.48 4.72 11.55
N ASP A 44 0.71 5.26 11.77
CA ASP A 44 1.67 4.84 12.80
C ASP A 44 1.09 4.97 14.22
N ASN A 45 0.41 6.08 14.52
CA ASN A 45 -0.20 6.30 15.84
C ASN A 45 -1.29 5.26 16.16
N HIS A 46 -2.09 4.88 15.15
CA HIS A 46 -3.10 3.82 15.33
C HIS A 46 -2.41 2.49 15.58
N MET A 47 -1.35 2.17 14.83
CA MET A 47 -0.66 0.90 14.98
C MET A 47 0.06 0.77 16.32
N ARG A 48 0.73 1.82 16.80
CA ARG A 48 1.33 1.86 18.14
C ARG A 48 0.29 1.56 19.22
N LYS A 49 -0.87 2.22 19.18
CA LYS A 49 -1.97 1.95 20.13
C LYS A 49 -2.43 0.49 20.11
N GLN A 50 -2.46 -0.16 18.94
CA GLN A 50 -2.83 -1.58 18.86
C GLN A 50 -1.75 -2.49 19.44
N ILE A 51 -0.47 -2.19 19.20
CA ILE A 51 0.66 -2.92 19.77
C ILE A 51 0.63 -2.80 21.29
N ASP A 52 0.53 -1.58 21.82
CA ASP A 52 0.52 -1.31 23.25
C ASP A 52 -0.67 -1.97 23.95
N ARG A 53 -1.87 -1.84 23.36
CA ARG A 53 -3.11 -2.43 23.91
C ARG A 53 -3.05 -3.96 23.98
N GLN A 54 -2.34 -4.59 23.06
CA GLN A 54 -2.25 -6.05 22.96
C GLN A 54 -0.97 -6.62 23.56
N ASN A 55 -0.01 -5.75 23.92
CA ASN A 55 1.36 -6.11 24.28
C ASN A 55 1.96 -7.12 23.28
N GLN A 56 1.81 -6.83 21.99
CA GLN A 56 2.17 -7.73 20.89
C GLN A 56 2.53 -6.94 19.63
N ASP A 57 3.70 -7.21 19.07
CA ASP A 57 4.26 -6.56 17.87
C ASP A 57 4.46 -7.54 16.70
N ASN A 58 4.17 -8.83 16.88
CA ASN A 58 4.06 -9.75 15.75
C ASN A 58 2.70 -9.58 15.08
N TYR A 59 2.67 -8.94 13.90
CA TYR A 59 1.48 -8.72 13.08
C TYR A 59 0.54 -9.95 13.00
N PHE A 60 1.10 -11.14 12.79
CA PHE A 60 0.32 -12.37 12.61
C PHE A 60 -0.31 -12.89 13.90
N LYS A 61 0.16 -12.42 15.06
CA LYS A 61 -0.39 -12.73 16.38
C LYS A 61 -1.33 -11.64 16.89
N MET A 62 -1.39 -10.49 16.23
CA MET A 62 -2.26 -9.38 16.62
C MET A 62 -3.70 -9.62 16.17
N ARG A 63 -4.66 -9.23 17.02
CA ARG A 63 -6.08 -9.17 16.70
C ARG A 63 -6.39 -7.79 16.12
N LEU A 64 -6.29 -7.67 14.80
CA LEU A 64 -6.61 -6.47 14.04
C LEU A 64 -8.02 -6.55 13.43
N ASN A 65 -8.62 -5.41 13.08
CA ASN A 65 -9.88 -5.40 12.34
C ASN A 65 -9.68 -5.95 10.91
N SER A 66 -10.78 -6.26 10.20
CA SER A 66 -10.73 -6.87 8.86
C SER A 66 -10.04 -6.00 7.81
N GLU A 67 -10.12 -4.67 7.92
CA GLU A 67 -9.49 -3.75 6.98
C GLU A 67 -7.96 -3.78 7.12
N THR A 68 -7.46 -3.54 8.33
CA THR A 68 -6.02 -3.52 8.64
C THR A 68 -5.40 -4.91 8.56
N GLY A 69 -6.10 -5.91 9.10
CA GLY A 69 -5.71 -7.31 9.06
C GLY A 69 -5.72 -7.87 7.63
N GLY A 70 -6.53 -7.33 6.73
CA GLY A 70 -6.55 -7.74 5.32
C GLY A 70 -5.51 -7.04 4.44
N TYR A 71 -5.06 -5.84 4.82
CA TYR A 71 -4.22 -5.00 3.95
C TYR A 71 -2.89 -5.65 3.57
N VAL A 72 -2.20 -6.27 4.54
CA VAL A 72 -0.89 -6.91 4.28
C VAL A 72 -1.03 -8.08 3.32
N TYR A 73 -2.08 -8.90 3.46
CA TYR A 73 -2.32 -10.01 2.53
C TYR A 73 -2.60 -9.51 1.11
N LYS A 74 -3.41 -8.45 0.96
CA LYS A 74 -3.65 -7.83 -0.36
C LYS A 74 -2.36 -7.32 -0.99
N LEU A 75 -1.48 -6.69 -0.20
CA LEU A 75 -0.19 -6.20 -0.66
C LEU A 75 0.70 -7.35 -1.14
N ILE A 76 0.78 -8.43 -0.36
CA ILE A 76 1.54 -9.63 -0.73
C ILE A 76 0.96 -10.25 -2.01
N SER A 77 -0.35 -10.45 -2.09
CA SER A 77 -1.00 -10.97 -3.31
C SER A 77 -0.66 -10.13 -4.55
N MET A 78 -0.68 -8.80 -4.44
CA MET A 78 -0.31 -7.93 -5.56
C MET A 78 1.17 -8.04 -5.91
N LYS A 79 2.06 -8.10 -4.92
CA LYS A 79 3.49 -8.34 -5.14
C LYS A 79 3.71 -9.64 -5.90
N GLU A 80 3.09 -10.74 -5.46
CA GLU A 80 3.22 -12.06 -6.08
C GLU A 80 2.74 -12.04 -7.54
N ILE A 81 1.58 -11.42 -7.82
CA ILE A 81 1.06 -11.25 -9.19
C ILE A 81 2.02 -10.41 -10.05
N VAL A 82 2.59 -9.34 -9.51
CA VAL A 82 3.53 -8.49 -10.25
C VAL A 82 4.86 -9.20 -10.49
N GLU A 83 5.29 -10.06 -9.58
CA GLU A 83 6.54 -10.79 -9.69
C GLU A 83 6.45 -11.93 -10.71
N ASP A 84 5.35 -12.69 -10.70
CA ASP A 84 5.12 -13.86 -11.55
C ASP A 84 3.68 -13.89 -12.08
N PRO A 85 3.32 -13.00 -13.02
CA PRO A 85 1.95 -12.86 -13.50
C PRO A 85 1.41 -14.12 -14.18
N GLU A 86 2.25 -14.82 -14.95
CA GLU A 86 1.88 -16.04 -15.68
C GLU A 86 1.46 -17.15 -14.71
N ARG A 87 2.20 -17.35 -13.61
CA ARG A 87 1.85 -18.31 -12.56
C ARG A 87 0.47 -18.07 -11.95
N TYR A 88 0.03 -16.81 -11.91
CA TYR A 88 -1.27 -16.42 -11.35
C TYR A 88 -2.34 -16.17 -12.43
N GLY A 89 -2.10 -16.59 -13.68
CA GLY A 89 -3.09 -16.54 -14.76
C GLY A 89 -3.25 -15.16 -15.43
N PHE A 90 -2.24 -14.29 -15.33
CA PHE A 90 -2.21 -12.99 -16.01
C PHE A 90 -1.30 -13.05 -17.24
N ASP A 91 -1.89 -13.03 -18.44
CA ASP A 91 -1.18 -13.03 -19.72
C ASP A 91 -0.70 -11.62 -20.17
N LEU A 92 -0.51 -10.71 -19.20
CA LEU A 92 -0.11 -9.33 -19.47
C LEU A 92 1.40 -9.15 -19.26
N PRO A 93 2.08 -8.41 -20.16
CA PRO A 93 3.46 -8.00 -19.88
C PRO A 93 3.50 -7.21 -18.57
N LYS A 94 4.51 -7.48 -17.74
CA LYS A 94 4.71 -6.86 -16.41
C LYS A 94 4.58 -5.34 -16.40
N SER A 95 4.97 -4.68 -17.50
CA SER A 95 4.86 -3.23 -17.70
C SER A 95 3.40 -2.72 -17.79
N LEU A 96 2.45 -3.57 -18.17
CA LEU A 96 1.03 -3.22 -18.31
C LEU A 96 0.21 -3.52 -17.06
N LEU A 97 0.69 -4.37 -16.14
CA LEU A 97 -0.02 -4.68 -14.88
C LEU A 97 -0.22 -3.45 -13.99
N ALA A 98 0.70 -2.49 -14.04
CA ALA A 98 0.64 -1.24 -13.27
C ALA A 98 0.02 -0.07 -14.06
N TYR A 99 -0.19 -0.24 -15.37
CA TYR A 99 -0.69 0.83 -16.23
C TYR A 99 -2.20 0.71 -16.41
N HIS A 100 -2.95 1.31 -15.49
CA HIS A 100 -4.35 1.61 -15.77
C HIS A 100 -4.36 2.82 -16.72
N LYS A 101 -4.62 2.60 -18.02
CA LYS A 101 -4.92 3.70 -18.95
C LYS A 101 -6.05 4.51 -18.29
N PRO A 102 -5.91 5.83 -18.08
CA PRO A 102 -7.02 6.61 -17.51
C PRO A 102 -8.24 6.36 -18.41
N PHE A 103 -9.38 6.01 -17.80
CA PHE A 103 -10.63 5.89 -18.55
C PHE A 103 -10.80 7.18 -19.34
N SER A 104 -10.71 7.10 -20.67
CA SER A 104 -11.19 8.18 -21.51
C SER A 104 -12.68 8.26 -21.22
N THR A 105 -13.08 9.28 -20.47
CA THR A 105 -14.48 9.73 -20.47
C THR A 105 -14.74 10.21 -21.89
N THR A 106 -15.18 9.30 -22.75
CA THR A 106 -16.01 9.70 -23.87
C THR A 106 -17.25 10.30 -23.22
N ASN A 107 -17.41 11.62 -23.33
CA ASN A 107 -18.71 12.21 -23.14
C ASN A 107 -19.62 11.50 -24.14
N VAL A 108 -20.48 10.62 -23.64
CA VAL A 108 -21.58 10.09 -24.42
C VAL A 108 -22.64 11.19 -24.35
N GLU A 109 -22.69 11.95 -25.44
CA GLU A 109 -23.67 12.98 -25.85
C GLU A 109 -24.17 13.98 -24.80
#